data_AF-A0A7S2KA51-F1
#
_entry.id   AF-A0A7S2KA51-F1
#
_cell.length_a   1.000
_cell.length_b   1.000
_cell.length_c   1.000
_cell.angle_alpha   90.00
_cell.angle_beta   90.00
_cell.angle_gamma   90.00
#
_symmetry.space_group_name_H-M   'P 1'
#
loop_
_entity.id
_entity.type
_entity.pdbx_description
1 polymer ?
#
loop_
_entity_poly.entity_id
_entity_poly.type
_entity_poly.pdbx_seq_one_letter_code
_entity_poly.pdbx_strand_id
1 'polypeptide(L)'
;NLCPFCRTPLAATAEGSELRLMKRVEANDPAGLFKMGVLCYQRGEHERSVEYYTRAAGLGDVTSHFNLANAYQNGEGVERDEKRFVYHLEEAAIGGHPVARFNLGFLEGKSGRVVRSTKHFIIAANLGHDESLEKLKKLYPLGL
;
A
#
# COMPACT_ATOMS: atom_id res chain seq x y z
N ASN A 1 -13.35 -28.13 16.66
CA ASN A 1 -12.08 -28.46 15.97
C ASN A 1 -10.89 -27.79 16.66
N LEU A 2 -10.55 -28.27 17.86
CA LEU A 2 -9.40 -27.80 18.65
C LEU A 2 -8.35 -28.92 18.69
N CYS A 3 -7.07 -28.57 18.81
CA CYS A 3 -6.01 -29.52 19.07
C CYS A 3 -6.34 -30.31 20.35
N PRO A 4 -6.39 -31.66 20.31
CA PRO A 4 -6.84 -32.46 21.46
C PRO A 4 -5.91 -32.35 22.68
N PHE A 5 -4.66 -31.93 22.50
CA PHE A 5 -3.67 -31.83 23.57
C PHE A 5 -3.69 -30.47 24.28
N CYS A 6 -3.65 -29.38 23.52
CA CYS A 6 -3.53 -28.02 24.08
C CYS A 6 -4.80 -27.17 23.93
N ARG A 7 -5.89 -27.75 23.38
CA ARG A 7 -7.16 -27.08 23.06
C ARG A 7 -7.03 -25.82 22.20
N THR A 8 -5.87 -25.58 21.59
CA THR A 8 -5.66 -24.47 20.66
C THR A 8 -6.39 -24.76 19.34
N PRO A 9 -7.06 -23.78 18.72
CA PRO A 9 -7.68 -23.98 17.41
C PRO A 9 -6.69 -24.53 16.40
N LEU A 10 -7.12 -25.55 15.65
CA LEU A 10 -6.28 -26.14 14.61
C LEU A 10 -5.98 -25.10 13.52
N ALA A 11 -4.76 -25.17 13.01
CA ALA A 11 -4.19 -24.36 11.94
C ALA A 11 -5.12 -23.98 10.76
N ALA A 12 -6.07 -24.84 10.41
CA ALA A 12 -6.90 -24.71 9.22
C ALA A 12 -8.28 -24.05 9.48
N THR A 13 -8.59 -23.69 10.73
CA THR A 13 -9.89 -23.04 11.06
C THR A 13 -9.80 -21.51 10.98
N ALA A 14 -10.94 -20.84 10.83
CA ALA A 14 -11.03 -19.38 10.87
C ALA A 14 -10.49 -18.82 12.20
N GLU A 15 -10.88 -19.43 13.32
CA GLU A 15 -10.36 -19.10 14.66
C GLU A 15 -8.83 -19.30 14.77
N GLY A 16 -8.29 -20.37 14.16
CA GLY A 16 -6.85 -20.61 14.10
C GLY A 16 -6.10 -19.60 13.24
N SER A 17 -6.75 -19.08 12.19
CA SER A 17 -6.22 -18.04 11.32
C SER A 17 -6.17 -16.68 12.01
N GLU A 18 -7.22 -16.34 12.77
CA GLU A 18 -7.30 -15.13 13.58
C GLU A 18 -6.27 -15.15 14.71
N LEU A 19 -6.15 -16.25 15.45
CA LEU A 19 -5.16 -16.38 16.52
C LEU A 19 -3.72 -16.19 16.02
N ARG A 20 -3.40 -16.72 14.83
CA ARG A 20 -2.08 -16.53 14.22
C ARG A 20 -1.83 -15.09 13.83
N LEU A 21 -2.84 -14.43 13.26
CA LEU A 21 -2.73 -13.03 12.90
C LEU A 21 -2.46 -12.18 14.15
N MET A 22 -3.20 -12.41 15.25
CA MET A 22 -2.99 -11.71 16.52
C MET A 22 -1.56 -11.90 17.05
N LYS A 23 -1.03 -13.13 17.03
CA LYS A 23 0.38 -13.38 17.41
C LYS A 23 1.38 -12.60 16.56
N ARG A 24 1.15 -12.45 15.26
CA ARG A 24 2.01 -11.65 14.37
C ARG A 24 1.91 -10.16 14.69
N VAL A 25 0.71 -9.67 14.96
CA VAL A 25 0.47 -8.27 15.38
C VAL A 25 1.14 -7.95 16.72
N GLU A 26 1.05 -8.86 17.70
CA GLU A 26 1.74 -8.76 19.00
C GLU A 26 3.26 -8.77 18.84
N ALA A 27 3.78 -9.60 17.93
CA ALA A 27 5.19 -9.64 17.59
C ALA A 27 5.66 -8.45 16.72
N ASN A 28 4.77 -7.50 16.42
CA ASN A 28 5.03 -6.34 15.56
C ASN A 28 5.58 -6.75 14.17
N ASP A 29 5.13 -7.87 13.62
CA ASP A 29 5.51 -8.32 12.29
C ASP A 29 4.77 -7.50 11.21
N PRO A 30 5.49 -6.88 10.25
CA PRO A 30 4.92 -5.95 9.28
C PRO A 30 3.76 -6.55 8.47
N ALA A 31 3.89 -7.80 8.03
CA ALA A 31 2.85 -8.47 7.26
C ALA A 31 1.60 -8.80 8.10
N GLY A 32 1.77 -9.10 9.39
CA GLY A 32 0.66 -9.23 10.33
C GLY A 32 -0.08 -7.90 10.56
N LEU A 33 0.67 -6.82 10.76
CA LEU A 33 0.11 -5.48 10.93
C LEU A 33 -0.62 -5.01 9.68
N PHE A 34 0.00 -5.14 8.51
CA PHE A 34 -0.64 -4.84 7.22
C PHE A 34 -1.95 -5.62 7.07
N LYS A 35 -1.94 -6.94 7.32
CA LYS A 35 -3.13 -7.77 7.19
C LYS A 35 -4.23 -7.36 8.16
N MET A 36 -3.89 -6.97 9.39
CA MET A 36 -4.85 -6.43 10.35
C MET A 36 -5.43 -5.09 9.88
N GLY A 37 -4.59 -4.19 9.34
CA GLY A 37 -5.04 -2.95 8.74
C GLY A 37 -6.07 -3.18 7.62
N VAL A 38 -5.82 -4.13 6.72
CA VAL A 38 -6.76 -4.50 5.65
C VAL A 38 -8.10 -4.99 6.23
N LEU A 39 -8.08 -5.79 7.29
CA LEU A 39 -9.32 -6.26 7.94
C LEU A 39 -10.10 -5.12 8.60
N CYS A 40 -9.41 -4.21 9.30
CA CYS A 40 -10.04 -3.01 9.87
C CYS A 40 -10.66 -2.14 8.77
N TYR A 41 -9.95 -1.93 7.66
CA TYR A 41 -10.47 -1.17 6.52
C TYR A 41 -11.76 -1.78 5.96
N GLN A 42 -11.77 -3.11 5.74
CA GLN A 42 -12.94 -3.84 5.24
C GLN A 42 -14.14 -3.78 6.20
N ARG A 43 -13.90 -3.61 7.50
CA ARG A 43 -14.93 -3.44 8.53
C ARG A 43 -15.41 -1.99 8.67
N GLY A 44 -14.86 -1.05 7.91
CA GLY A 44 -15.15 0.38 8.04
C GLY A 44 -14.45 1.06 9.23
N GLU A 45 -13.55 0.34 9.91
CA GLU A 45 -12.77 0.85 11.04
C GLU A 45 -11.53 1.61 10.51
N HIS A 46 -11.76 2.68 9.75
CA HIS A 46 -10.71 3.34 8.97
C HIS A 46 -9.59 3.93 9.84
N GLU A 47 -9.91 4.52 11.00
CA GLU A 47 -8.89 5.05 11.93
C GLU A 47 -7.93 3.96 12.41
N ARG A 48 -8.47 2.81 12.83
CA ARG A 48 -7.66 1.64 13.23
C ARG A 48 -6.86 1.08 12.07
N SER A 49 -7.41 1.10 10.87
CA SER A 49 -6.69 0.71 9.66
C SER A 49 -5.45 1.57 9.45
N VAL A 50 -5.58 2.90 9.61
CA VAL A 50 -4.46 3.83 9.47
C VAL A 50 -3.41 3.59 10.54
N GLU A 51 -3.80 3.31 11.80
CA GLU A 51 -2.84 2.97 12.86
C GLU A 51 -1.99 1.75 12.50
N TYR A 52 -2.64 0.67 12.03
CA TYR A 52 -1.93 -0.55 11.64
C TYR A 52 -1.04 -0.36 10.41
N TYR A 53 -1.53 0.35 9.38
CA TYR A 53 -0.71 0.69 8.23
C TYR A 53 0.47 1.58 8.61
N THR A 54 0.29 2.55 9.50
CA THR A 54 1.38 3.41 9.98
C THR A 54 2.47 2.60 10.66
N ARG A 55 2.09 1.66 11.52
CA ARG A 55 3.05 0.76 12.18
C ARG A 55 3.76 -0.16 11.19
N ALA A 56 3.02 -0.76 10.25
CA ALA A 56 3.59 -1.64 9.23
C ALA A 56 4.56 -0.89 8.29
N ALA A 57 4.17 0.32 7.84
CA ALA A 57 4.98 1.21 7.03
C ALA A 57 6.29 1.60 7.75
N GLY A 58 6.21 1.93 9.05
CA GLY A 58 7.39 2.20 9.87
C GLY A 58 8.37 1.03 10.01
N LEU A 59 7.96 -0.18 9.63
CA LEU A 59 8.79 -1.38 9.58
C LEU A 59 9.18 -1.78 8.14
N GLY A 60 8.93 -0.91 7.16
CA GLY A 60 9.29 -1.11 5.77
C GLY A 60 8.23 -1.79 4.90
N ASP A 61 6.99 -1.95 5.38
CA ASP A 61 5.91 -2.48 4.55
C ASP A 61 5.48 -1.46 3.47
N VAL A 62 5.88 -1.77 2.23
CA VAL A 62 5.71 -0.90 1.07
C VAL A 62 4.23 -0.70 0.70
N THR A 63 3.41 -1.74 0.82
CA THR A 63 1.98 -1.67 0.50
C THR A 63 1.22 -0.83 1.53
N SER A 64 1.64 -0.83 2.79
CA SER A 64 1.09 0.03 3.82
C SER A 64 1.35 1.51 3.55
N HIS A 65 2.52 1.88 3.03
CA HIS A 65 2.74 3.24 2.52
C HIS A 65 1.74 3.60 1.42
N PHE A 66 1.49 2.71 0.44
CA PHE A 66 0.50 2.98 -0.60
C PHE A 66 -0.93 3.15 -0.04
N ASN A 67 -1.32 2.34 0.94
CA ASN A 67 -2.63 2.46 1.59
C ASN A 67 -2.76 3.74 2.43
N LEU A 68 -1.69 4.17 3.11
CA LEU A 68 -1.66 5.46 3.81
C LEU A 68 -1.80 6.63 2.85
N ALA A 69 -1.16 6.55 1.67
CA ALA A 69 -1.33 7.56 0.63
C ALA A 69 -2.81 7.69 0.24
N ASN A 70 -3.50 6.58 -0.03
CA ASN A 70 -4.94 6.59 -0.34
C ASN A 70 -5.78 7.14 0.80
N ALA A 71 -5.48 6.76 2.05
CA ALA A 71 -6.18 7.27 3.23
C ALA A 71 -6.07 8.80 3.35
N TYR A 72 -4.86 9.38 3.20
CA TYR A 72 -4.66 10.82 3.21
C TYR A 72 -5.23 11.54 1.98
N GLN A 73 -5.30 10.87 0.83
CA GLN A 73 -5.91 11.44 -0.37
C GLN A 73 -7.43 11.60 -0.22
N ASN A 74 -8.07 10.60 0.36
CA ASN A 74 -9.53 10.49 0.46
C ASN A 74 -10.09 11.02 1.79
N GLY A 75 -9.28 11.05 2.84
CA GLY A 75 -9.70 11.40 4.20
C GLY A 75 -10.34 10.22 4.94
N GLU A 76 -9.88 9.00 4.67
CA GLU A 76 -10.44 7.78 5.24
C GLU A 76 -9.71 7.42 6.54
N GLY A 77 -10.37 7.70 7.68
CA GLY A 77 -9.78 7.46 9.01
C GLY A 77 -8.71 8.47 9.41
N VAL A 78 -8.46 9.48 8.58
CA VAL A 78 -7.57 10.63 8.82
C VAL A 78 -8.12 11.85 8.09
N GLU A 79 -7.71 13.05 8.50
CA GLU A 79 -7.95 14.24 7.69
C GLU A 79 -7.19 14.18 6.37
N ARG A 80 -7.77 14.77 5.32
CA ARG A 80 -7.12 14.87 4.01
C ARG A 80 -5.86 15.73 4.12
N ASP A 81 -4.75 15.19 3.66
CA ASP A 81 -3.46 15.89 3.69
C ASP A 81 -2.67 15.56 2.43
N GLU A 82 -2.58 16.53 1.52
CA GLU A 82 -1.89 16.37 0.25
C GLU A 82 -0.38 16.10 0.44
N LYS A 83 0.24 16.70 1.45
CA LYS A 83 1.68 16.50 1.70
C LYS A 83 1.95 15.09 2.18
N ARG A 84 1.12 14.57 3.10
CA ARG A 84 1.25 13.19 3.57
C ARG A 84 0.87 12.18 2.49
N PHE A 85 -0.12 12.48 1.66
CA PHE A 85 -0.43 11.69 0.47
C PHE A 85 0.82 11.54 -0.42
N VAL A 86 1.45 12.65 -0.81
CA VAL A 86 2.65 12.61 -1.68
C VAL A 86 3.80 11.88 -0.98
N TYR A 87 4.07 12.17 0.29
CA TYR A 87 5.12 11.51 1.08
C TYR A 87 4.96 9.99 1.07
N HIS A 88 3.78 9.48 1.44
CA HIS A 88 3.56 8.03 1.48
C HIS A 88 3.59 7.40 0.08
N LEU A 89 3.16 8.13 -0.95
CA LEU A 89 3.25 7.68 -2.34
C LEU A 89 4.71 7.58 -2.82
N GLU A 90 5.57 8.53 -2.44
CA GLU A 90 7.00 8.52 -2.69
C GLU A 90 7.69 7.34 -2.02
N GLU A 91 7.44 7.12 -0.72
CA GLU A 91 7.98 5.99 0.03
C GLU A 91 7.58 4.65 -0.58
N ALA A 92 6.29 4.49 -0.94
CA ALA A 92 5.82 3.28 -1.62
C ALA A 92 6.51 3.08 -2.98
N ALA A 93 6.70 4.15 -3.75
CA ALA A 93 7.37 4.07 -5.04
C ALA A 93 8.87 3.76 -4.92
N ILE A 94 9.56 4.29 -3.91
CA ILE A 94 10.95 3.96 -3.56
C ILE A 94 11.06 2.49 -3.18
N GLY A 95 10.11 1.99 -2.38
CA GLY A 95 9.97 0.57 -2.02
C GLY A 95 9.57 -0.35 -3.18
N GLY A 96 9.37 0.16 -4.40
CA GLY A 96 9.07 -0.65 -5.58
C GLY A 96 7.59 -0.94 -5.80
N HIS A 97 6.66 -0.18 -5.20
CA HIS A 97 5.24 -0.35 -5.46
C HIS A 97 4.87 0.14 -6.88
N PRO A 98 4.42 -0.75 -7.80
CA PRO A 98 4.19 -0.41 -9.20
C PRO A 98 3.14 0.70 -9.38
N VAL A 99 2.01 0.58 -8.67
CA VAL A 99 0.91 1.57 -8.76
C VAL A 99 1.31 2.92 -8.16
N ALA A 100 2.12 2.93 -7.09
CA ALA A 100 2.55 4.19 -6.48
C ALA A 100 3.50 4.94 -7.43
N ARG A 101 4.42 4.19 -8.05
CA ARG A 101 5.34 4.72 -9.06
C ARG A 101 4.58 5.30 -10.26
N PHE A 102 3.54 4.63 -10.73
CA PHE A 102 2.67 5.12 -11.79
C PHE A 102 1.92 6.40 -11.39
N ASN A 103 1.35 6.44 -10.17
CA ASN A 103 0.65 7.62 -9.65
C ASN A 103 1.57 8.84 -9.51
N LEU A 104 2.84 8.66 -9.10
CA LEU A 104 3.83 9.74 -9.12
C LEU A 104 4.07 10.26 -10.54
N GLY A 105 4.12 9.36 -11.53
CA GLY A 105 4.22 9.75 -12.94
C GLY A 105 3.08 10.68 -13.36
N PHE A 106 1.85 10.39 -12.91
CA PHE A 106 0.73 11.29 -13.13
C PHE A 106 0.86 12.65 -12.42
N LEU A 107 1.32 12.68 -11.17
CA LEU A 107 1.52 13.94 -10.43
C LEU A 107 2.58 14.83 -11.08
N GLU A 108 3.70 14.24 -11.51
CA GLU A 108 4.75 14.92 -12.25
C GLU A 108 4.22 15.48 -13.58
N GLY A 109 3.42 14.69 -14.30
CA GLY A 109 2.80 15.10 -15.57
C GLY A 109 1.82 16.26 -15.39
N LYS A 110 0.95 16.21 -14.37
CA LYS A 110 0.06 17.32 -14.00
C LYS A 110 0.81 18.60 -13.67
N SER A 111 2.01 18.47 -13.12
CA SER A 111 2.89 19.60 -12.81
C SER A 111 3.73 20.08 -14.01
N GLY A 112 3.49 19.56 -15.22
CA GLY A 112 4.23 19.91 -16.44
C GLY A 112 5.63 19.27 -16.54
N ARG A 113 6.02 18.41 -15.61
CA ARG A 113 7.34 17.76 -15.56
C ARG A 113 7.34 16.48 -16.39
N VAL A 114 7.10 16.61 -17.70
CA VAL A 114 6.86 15.48 -18.63
C VAL A 114 8.03 14.48 -18.66
N VAL A 115 9.28 14.96 -18.61
CA VAL A 115 10.46 14.06 -18.59
C VAL A 115 10.49 13.20 -17.33
N ARG A 116 10.19 13.77 -16.15
CA ARG A 116 10.11 13.01 -14.90
C ARG A 116 8.95 12.05 -14.93
N SER A 117 7.77 12.51 -15.36
CA SER A 117 6.58 11.69 -15.56
C SER A 117 6.87 10.43 -16.39
N THR A 118 7.54 10.60 -17.54
CA THR A 118 7.93 9.48 -18.42
C THR A 118 8.85 8.49 -17.72
N LYS A 119 9.85 8.97 -16.96
CA LYS A 119 10.74 8.09 -16.16
C LYS A 119 9.95 7.26 -15.14
N HIS A 120 9.00 7.88 -14.43
CA HIS A 120 8.14 7.17 -13.50
C HIS A 120 7.32 6.08 -14.19
N PHE A 121 6.73 6.38 -15.36
CA PHE A 121 5.96 5.38 -16.12
C PHE A 121 6.85 4.22 -16.63
N ILE A 122 8.08 4.48 -17.07
CA ILE A 122 9.03 3.42 -17.46
C ILE A 122 9.32 2.50 -16.27
N ILE A 123 9.63 3.07 -15.10
CA ILE A 123 9.91 2.28 -13.90
C ILE A 123 8.67 1.47 -13.49
N ALA A 124 7.48 2.08 -13.51
CA ALA A 124 6.23 1.38 -13.19
C ALA A 124 5.96 0.21 -14.15
N ALA A 125 6.20 0.39 -15.45
CA ALA A 125 6.10 -0.69 -16.43
C ALA A 125 7.08 -1.83 -16.13
N ASN A 126 8.33 -1.52 -15.80
CA ASN A 126 9.34 -2.52 -15.42
C ASN A 126 8.98 -3.25 -14.11
N LEU A 127 8.20 -2.62 -13.22
CA LEU A 127 7.64 -3.23 -12.01
C LEU A 127 6.34 -4.01 -12.28
N GLY A 128 5.90 -4.14 -13.53
CA GLY A 128 4.72 -4.91 -13.93
C GLY A 128 3.41 -4.14 -13.98
N HIS A 129 3.43 -2.80 -14.01
CA HIS A 129 2.20 -2.00 -14.17
C HIS A 129 1.86 -1.76 -15.64
N ASP A 130 1.00 -2.61 -16.20
CA ASP A 130 0.67 -2.64 -17.64
C ASP A 130 0.09 -1.32 -18.17
N GLU A 131 -0.75 -0.63 -17.39
CA GLU A 131 -1.34 0.66 -17.82
C GLU A 131 -0.27 1.75 -18.08
N SER A 132 0.92 1.59 -17.51
CA SER A 132 2.04 2.50 -17.77
C SER A 132 2.48 2.46 -19.23
N LEU A 133 2.40 1.30 -19.88
CA LEU A 133 2.75 1.14 -21.29
C LEU A 133 1.83 1.95 -22.19
N GLU A 134 0.52 1.96 -21.90
CA GLU A 134 -0.46 2.76 -22.63
C GLU A 134 -0.21 4.27 -22.49
N LYS A 135 0.25 4.71 -21.31
CA LYS A 135 0.66 6.11 -21.13
C LYS A 135 1.94 6.44 -21.90
N LEU A 136 2.93 5.56 -21.88
CA LEU A 136 4.17 5.74 -22.63
C LEU A 136 3.91 5.85 -24.14
N LYS A 137 3.06 4.97 -24.71
CA LYS A 137 2.67 5.03 -26.13
C LYS A 137 2.11 6.39 -26.56
N LYS A 138 1.42 7.10 -25.66
CA LYS A 138 0.87 8.45 -25.93
C LYS A 138 1.91 9.56 -25.81
N LEU A 139 2.99 9.34 -25.06
CA LEU A 139 4.04 10.33 -24.83
C LEU A 139 5.13 10.30 -25.91
N TYR A 140 5.48 9.13 -26.45
CA TYR A 140 6.50 9.01 -27.51
C TYR A 140 6.20 9.80 -28.80
N PRO A 141 4.95 9.88 -29.30
CA PRO A 141 4.61 10.71 -30.46
C PRO A 141 4.83 12.22 -30.27
N LEU A 142 5.06 12.68 -29.03
CA LEU A 142 5.33 14.09 -28.71
C LEU A 142 6.82 14.46 -28.81
N GLY A 143 7.67 13.57 -29.32
CA GLY A 143 9.07 13.87 -29.64
C GLY A 143 10.05 13.80 -28.46
N LEU A 144 9.77 12.94 -27.48
CA LEU A 144 10.71 12.56 -26.42
C LEU A 144 11.58 11.36 -26.82
#